data_AF-A0A7R9CHB6-F1
#
_entry.id   AF-A0A7R9CHB6-F1
#
_cell.length_a   1.000
_cell.length_b   1.000
_cell.length_c   1.000
_cell.angle_alpha   90.00
_cell.angle_beta   90.00
_cell.angle_gamma   90.00
#
_symmetry.space_group_name_H-M   'P 1'
#
loop_
_entity.id
_entity.type
_entity.pdbx_description
1 polymer ?
#
loop_
_entity_poly.entity_id
_entity_poly.type
_entity_poly.pdbx_seq_one_letter_code
_entity_poly.pdbx_strand_id
1 'polypeptide(L)'
;MADTNGVELKVEASEEDKPKEESLKVEKETKVEDDIKNDNTTCDLGNKIKSELSEEEMSDLEKKIIRQIEYYFGDINLPRDKFLLEQVKLQDGWIPLDVMFKFKRLSSLTTDAELVCTALEKSPNKLLEVSEDRKQIRRSPAQVVPVFNEERRKELTSRTVYCKGFPVTGVVLDDLLPYFATYGPIETVMMRSYLDKAAKEHKFKGSVYVIFKTKELAEKFLNLESVKFGETELIRKWQSDYLEFKKQERDSKRKNSNAPQKKFSDEKTARQEAAMAKGAILHLEGFSGETSREDVKRELISVGAEVAYIEYCKGDSKGLARLQGENSAQRFLDRIKDKPLKVCGQEIEMKVVEGEEEEEFLKKTKETLEKKREHPSYKNKRGRGGRFRGGRGGGRNFGDRKRKGNPSEDEPPAKIGAESAD
;
A
#
# COMPACT_ATOMS: atom_id res chain seq x y z
N MET A 1 25.32 71.94 -0.25
CA MET A 1 26.12 72.49 -1.36
C MET A 1 27.52 72.70 -0.84
N ALA A 2 28.48 72.19 -1.59
CA ALA A 2 29.92 72.46 -1.52
C ALA A 2 30.69 72.00 -0.27
N ASP A 3 31.67 71.15 -0.57
CA ASP A 3 32.81 70.71 0.23
C ASP A 3 33.68 71.86 0.77
N THR A 4 34.64 71.48 1.63
CA THR A 4 35.82 72.18 2.20
C THR A 4 35.77 72.12 3.75
N ASN A 5 36.79 71.73 4.54
CA ASN A 5 38.26 71.75 4.38
C ASN A 5 38.95 70.79 5.39
N GLY A 6 40.24 70.51 5.13
CA GLY A 6 41.27 70.32 6.16
C GLY A 6 42.10 69.05 5.95
N VAL A 7 43.18 69.04 5.15
CA VAL A 7 44.56 69.49 5.49
C VAL A 7 45.08 68.66 6.68
N GLU A 8 46.09 67.80 6.52
CA GLU A 8 47.50 68.21 6.62
C GLU A 8 48.51 67.19 6.05
N LEU A 9 49.64 67.72 5.58
CA LEU A 9 50.80 67.10 4.94
C LEU A 9 51.85 66.56 5.93
N LYS A 10 52.51 65.44 5.57
CA LYS A 10 53.96 65.13 5.74
C LYS A 10 54.22 63.75 5.10
N VAL A 11 54.79 63.59 3.91
CA VAL A 11 56.19 63.83 3.42
C VAL A 11 57.24 62.86 4.00
N GLU A 12 57.59 61.86 3.16
CA GLU A 12 58.92 61.24 2.85
C GLU A 12 59.73 60.56 3.96
N ALA A 13 60.50 59.48 3.80
CA ALA A 13 60.97 58.56 2.73
C ALA A 13 61.45 57.26 3.47
N SER A 14 61.86 56.11 2.91
CA SER A 14 62.74 55.82 1.78
C SER A 14 62.88 54.29 1.54
N GLU A 15 63.06 53.92 0.25
CA GLU A 15 63.85 52.80 -0.35
C GLU A 15 63.55 51.32 0.03
N GLU A 16 63.09 50.44 -0.89
CA GLU A 16 63.79 49.74 -2.02
C GLU A 16 64.89 48.76 -1.54
N ASP A 17 65.08 47.51 -1.97
CA ASP A 17 64.62 46.69 -3.12
C ASP A 17 64.90 45.16 -2.82
N LYS A 18 64.45 44.26 -3.71
CA LYS A 18 64.59 42.77 -3.88
C LYS A 18 66.03 42.17 -3.71
N PRO A 19 66.39 40.84 -3.90
CA PRO A 19 65.74 39.71 -4.65
C PRO A 19 65.98 38.21 -4.22
N LYS A 20 65.37 37.27 -4.99
CA LYS A 20 65.81 35.92 -5.54
C LYS A 20 66.28 34.77 -4.62
N GLU A 21 65.74 33.54 -4.69
CA GLU A 21 65.88 32.43 -5.70
C GLU A 21 67.09 31.49 -5.42
N GLU A 22 66.83 30.19 -5.11
CA GLU A 22 67.66 28.97 -5.42
C GLU A 22 67.15 27.75 -4.60
N SER A 23 66.68 26.66 -5.21
CA SER A 23 67.42 25.44 -5.65
C SER A 23 67.68 24.43 -4.49
N LEU A 24 67.64 23.10 -4.55
CA LEU A 24 68.00 22.06 -5.53
C LEU A 24 67.42 20.67 -5.13
N LYS A 25 67.39 19.77 -6.13
CA LYS A 25 67.06 18.32 -6.15
C LYS A 25 67.95 17.45 -5.24
N VAL A 26 67.52 16.21 -4.90
CA VAL A 26 68.29 14.94 -5.04
C VAL A 26 67.34 13.72 -5.12
N GLU A 27 67.77 12.72 -5.90
CA GLU A 27 67.14 11.52 -6.44
C GLU A 27 67.28 10.24 -5.56
N LYS A 28 66.31 9.33 -5.75
CA LYS A 28 66.34 7.85 -5.87
C LYS A 28 67.47 6.93 -5.33
N GLU A 29 66.96 5.78 -4.81
CA GLU A 29 67.34 4.36 -5.04
C GLU A 29 68.05 3.50 -3.96
N THR A 30 67.25 2.54 -3.44
CA THR A 30 67.51 1.10 -3.16
C THR A 30 68.47 0.61 -2.04
N LYS A 31 67.97 -0.25 -1.15
CA LYS A 31 68.23 -1.71 -1.11
C LYS A 31 67.44 -2.44 0.00
N VAL A 32 67.12 -3.70 -0.29
CA VAL A 32 66.30 -4.69 0.45
C VAL A 32 67.21 -5.61 1.29
N GLU A 33 66.60 -6.37 2.20
CA GLU A 33 67.11 -7.52 3.00
C GLU A 33 67.70 -7.12 4.37
N ASP A 34 67.41 -7.75 5.52
CA ASP A 34 66.52 -8.84 5.94
C ASP A 34 66.41 -8.72 7.47
N ASP A 35 65.24 -8.98 8.07
CA ASP A 35 65.12 -9.64 9.37
C ASP A 35 63.65 -9.85 9.73
N ILE A 36 63.16 -11.05 9.41
CA ILE A 36 61.88 -11.57 9.91
C ILE A 36 62.09 -12.06 11.34
N LYS A 37 61.51 -11.36 12.33
CA LYS A 37 61.01 -11.99 13.55
C LYS A 37 59.60 -11.51 13.86
N ASN A 38 58.70 -12.48 13.83
CA ASN A 38 57.28 -12.45 14.13
C ASN A 38 56.90 -11.54 15.30
N ASP A 39 55.91 -10.68 15.08
CA ASP A 39 54.82 -10.45 16.03
C ASP A 39 53.54 -10.01 15.29
N ASN A 40 52.45 -10.76 15.53
CA ASN A 40 51.19 -10.72 14.81
C ASN A 40 50.33 -9.51 15.20
N THR A 41 50.56 -8.33 14.59
CA THR A 41 49.64 -7.18 14.80
C THR A 41 49.63 -6.09 13.71
N THR A 42 50.05 -6.39 12.47
CA THR A 42 50.27 -5.35 11.42
C THR A 42 49.46 -5.51 10.13
N CYS A 43 48.46 -6.41 10.07
CA CYS A 43 47.66 -6.64 8.86
C CYS A 43 46.46 -5.69 8.67
N ASP A 44 46.08 -4.89 9.67
CA ASP A 44 44.88 -4.04 9.59
C ASP A 44 45.18 -2.60 9.10
N LEU A 45 46.39 -2.09 9.39
CA LEU A 45 46.81 -0.75 8.95
C LEU A 45 47.18 -0.71 7.46
N GLY A 46 47.79 -1.77 6.92
CA GLY A 46 48.14 -1.86 5.51
C GLY A 46 46.92 -1.98 4.57
N ASN A 47 45.83 -2.60 5.04
CA ASN A 47 44.57 -2.67 4.30
C ASN A 47 43.82 -1.34 4.32
N LYS A 48 43.89 -0.60 5.45
CA LYS A 48 43.27 0.71 5.59
C LYS A 48 43.97 1.78 4.73
N ILE A 49 45.30 1.76 4.69
CA ILE A 49 46.09 2.69 3.85
C ILE A 49 45.91 2.36 2.36
N LYS A 50 45.84 1.09 1.96
CA LYS A 50 45.52 0.71 0.57
C LYS A 50 44.08 1.03 0.17
N SER A 51 43.11 0.91 1.08
CA SER A 51 41.72 1.29 0.78
C SER A 51 41.59 2.81 0.62
N GLU A 52 42.25 3.60 1.46
CA GLU A 52 42.21 5.07 1.40
C GLU A 52 42.92 5.62 0.15
N LEU A 53 44.07 5.04 -0.25
CA LEU A 53 44.78 5.42 -1.50
C LEU A 53 44.00 5.03 -2.77
N SER A 54 43.21 3.96 -2.76
CA SER A 54 42.38 3.55 -3.91
C SER A 54 41.12 4.41 -4.11
N GLU A 55 40.66 5.13 -3.07
CA GLU A 55 39.48 5.99 -3.14
C GLU A 55 39.77 7.33 -3.86
N GLU A 56 41.03 7.75 -3.91
CA GLU A 56 41.46 9.02 -4.52
C GLU A 56 41.62 8.92 -6.05
N GLU A 57 41.87 7.73 -6.60
CA GLU A 57 42.00 7.50 -8.05
C GLU A 57 40.68 7.17 -8.76
N MET A 58 39.58 7.04 -8.03
CA MET A 58 38.26 6.73 -8.60
C MET A 58 37.49 7.99 -9.00
N SER A 59 37.05 8.02 -10.26
CA SER A 59 36.16 9.07 -10.76
C SER A 59 34.82 9.06 -10.03
N ASP A 60 34.19 10.23 -9.87
CA ASP A 60 32.85 10.35 -9.29
C ASP A 60 31.80 9.50 -10.04
N LEU A 61 31.98 9.31 -11.34
CA LEU A 61 31.12 8.44 -12.15
C LEU A 61 31.31 6.97 -11.76
N GLU A 62 32.56 6.51 -11.62
CA GLU A 62 32.87 5.14 -11.17
C GLU A 62 32.28 4.88 -9.78
N LYS A 63 32.44 5.82 -8.84
CA LYS A 63 31.86 5.74 -7.49
C LYS A 63 30.33 5.59 -7.54
N LYS A 64 29.66 6.33 -8.42
CA LYS A 64 28.20 6.23 -8.60
C LYS A 64 27.78 4.88 -9.21
N ILE A 65 28.53 4.38 -10.21
CA ILE A 65 28.30 3.07 -10.82
C ILE A 65 28.44 1.96 -9.78
N ILE A 66 29.55 1.93 -9.04
CA ILE A 66 29.82 0.94 -7.99
C ILE A 66 28.69 0.95 -6.97
N ARG A 67 28.35 2.12 -6.40
CA ARG A 67 27.26 2.24 -5.44
C ARG A 67 25.93 1.75 -5.98
N GLN A 68 25.62 2.01 -7.25
CA GLN A 68 24.35 1.62 -7.84
C GLN A 68 24.27 0.10 -8.08
N ILE A 69 25.34 -0.54 -8.52
CA ILE A 69 25.37 -1.99 -8.74
C ILE A 69 25.44 -2.73 -7.40
N GLU A 70 26.28 -2.28 -6.47
CA GLU A 70 26.33 -2.81 -5.10
C GLU A 70 24.98 -2.71 -4.41
N TYR A 71 24.23 -1.63 -4.63
CA TYR A 71 22.87 -1.52 -4.11
C TYR A 71 21.95 -2.61 -4.67
N TYR A 72 22.01 -2.90 -5.98
CA TYR A 72 21.15 -3.90 -6.61
C TYR A 72 21.40 -5.31 -6.07
N PHE A 73 22.67 -5.68 -5.91
CA PHE A 73 23.10 -6.97 -5.38
C PHE A 73 23.22 -6.99 -3.84
N GLY A 74 23.00 -5.86 -3.19
CA GLY A 74 23.13 -5.71 -1.75
C GLY A 74 22.02 -6.43 -0.96
N ASP A 75 22.25 -6.57 0.33
CA ASP A 75 21.43 -7.37 1.26
C ASP A 75 20.00 -6.85 1.43
N ILE A 76 19.75 -5.59 1.10
CA ILE A 76 18.41 -5.01 1.20
C ILE A 76 17.60 -5.23 -0.07
N ASN A 77 18.21 -5.05 -1.24
CA ASN A 77 17.49 -5.09 -2.51
C ASN A 77 17.36 -6.52 -3.03
N LEU A 78 18.45 -7.27 -3.09
CA LEU A 78 18.49 -8.58 -3.76
C LEU A 78 17.45 -9.57 -3.21
N PRO A 79 17.22 -9.71 -1.88
CA PRO A 79 16.18 -10.62 -1.39
C PRO A 79 14.74 -10.19 -1.72
N ARG A 80 14.52 -8.93 -2.13
CA ARG A 80 13.21 -8.36 -2.45
C ARG A 80 12.95 -8.26 -3.95
N ASP A 81 14.01 -8.12 -4.73
CA ASP A 81 13.95 -7.96 -6.18
C ASP A 81 13.75 -9.32 -6.85
N LYS A 82 12.50 -9.58 -7.25
CA LYS A 82 12.11 -10.83 -7.91
C LYS A 82 12.81 -11.02 -9.24
N PHE A 83 13.03 -9.93 -9.98
CA PHE A 83 13.64 -10.02 -11.30
C PHE A 83 15.09 -10.42 -11.17
N LEU A 84 15.86 -9.75 -10.31
CA LEU A 84 17.26 -10.13 -10.06
C LEU A 84 17.37 -11.55 -9.48
N LEU A 85 16.49 -11.93 -8.54
CA LEU A 85 16.47 -13.30 -8.00
C LEU A 85 16.18 -14.37 -9.05
N GLU A 86 15.34 -14.07 -10.04
CA GLU A 86 15.09 -14.96 -11.17
C GLU A 86 16.33 -15.05 -12.07
N GLN A 87 16.99 -13.94 -12.38
CA GLN A 87 18.21 -13.92 -13.19
C GLN A 87 19.38 -14.68 -12.53
N VAL A 88 19.61 -14.50 -11.23
CA VAL A 88 20.65 -15.20 -10.46
C VAL A 88 20.50 -16.72 -10.53
N LYS A 89 19.28 -17.24 -10.67
CA LYS A 89 19.02 -18.69 -10.75
C LYS A 89 19.28 -19.30 -12.12
N LEU A 90 19.42 -18.50 -13.18
CA LEU A 90 19.53 -19.00 -14.55
C LEU A 90 20.94 -19.49 -14.89
N GLN A 91 21.98 -18.79 -14.42
CA GLN A 91 23.37 -19.05 -14.81
C GLN A 91 24.32 -18.98 -13.60
N ASP A 92 24.06 -19.75 -12.54
CA ASP A 92 24.94 -19.80 -11.34
C ASP A 92 25.32 -18.41 -10.78
N GLY A 93 24.35 -17.50 -10.79
CA GLY A 93 24.49 -16.13 -10.32
C GLY A 93 25.05 -15.12 -11.32
N TRP A 94 25.52 -15.55 -12.49
CA TRP A 94 25.98 -14.67 -13.56
C TRP A 94 24.82 -13.95 -14.24
N ILE A 95 24.95 -12.63 -14.33
CA ILE A 95 23.98 -11.76 -14.98
C ILE A 95 24.69 -10.98 -16.11
N PRO A 96 24.24 -11.11 -17.36
CA PRO A 96 24.76 -10.31 -18.47
C PRO A 96 24.58 -8.81 -18.25
N LEU A 97 25.57 -8.01 -18.61
CA LEU A 97 25.50 -6.55 -18.50
C LEU A 97 24.37 -5.95 -19.34
N ASP A 98 24.01 -6.58 -20.47
CA ASP A 98 22.83 -6.20 -21.27
C ASP A 98 21.52 -6.21 -20.47
N VAL A 99 21.41 -7.13 -19.51
CA VAL A 99 20.27 -7.18 -18.59
C VAL A 99 20.36 -6.05 -17.57
N MET A 100 21.57 -5.75 -17.08
CA MET A 100 21.82 -4.66 -16.14
C MET A 100 21.54 -3.28 -16.75
N PHE A 101 21.78 -3.08 -18.05
CA PHE A 101 21.46 -1.84 -18.74
C PHE A 101 19.95 -1.62 -18.96
N LYS A 102 19.09 -2.60 -18.66
CA LYS A 102 17.63 -2.38 -18.61
C LYS A 102 17.19 -1.65 -17.34
N PHE A 103 18.06 -1.55 -16.33
CA PHE A 103 17.77 -0.86 -15.08
C PHE A 103 17.98 0.64 -15.27
N LYS A 104 16.89 1.40 -15.16
CA LYS A 104 16.84 2.84 -15.46
C LYS A 104 17.95 3.67 -14.79
N ARG A 105 18.29 3.39 -13.52
CA ARG A 105 19.32 4.20 -12.81
C ARG A 105 20.73 3.88 -13.29
N LEU A 106 21.02 2.63 -13.64
CA LEU A 106 22.32 2.27 -14.20
C LEU A 106 22.46 2.80 -15.63
N SER A 107 21.42 2.61 -16.47
CA SER A 107 21.42 3.09 -17.86
C SER A 107 21.51 4.60 -17.99
N SER A 108 21.04 5.36 -16.99
CA SER A 108 21.21 6.81 -16.94
C SER A 108 22.63 7.26 -16.56
N LEU A 109 23.45 6.36 -15.99
CA LEU A 109 24.85 6.65 -15.66
C LEU A 109 25.79 6.23 -16.80
N THR A 110 25.61 5.03 -17.33
CA THR A 110 26.43 4.49 -18.44
C THR A 110 25.73 3.31 -19.12
N THR A 111 26.11 3.07 -20.37
CA THR A 111 25.77 1.86 -21.14
C THR A 111 27.01 1.08 -21.58
N ASP A 112 28.19 1.48 -21.10
CA ASP A 112 29.46 0.92 -21.53
C ASP A 112 29.89 -0.21 -20.59
N ALA A 113 29.96 -1.43 -21.12
CA ALA A 113 30.30 -2.62 -20.34
C ALA A 113 31.71 -2.55 -19.72
N GLU A 114 32.69 -2.05 -20.49
CA GLU A 114 34.07 -1.95 -20.04
C GLU A 114 34.21 -1.01 -18.83
N LEU A 115 33.56 0.17 -18.88
CA LEU A 115 33.58 1.13 -17.77
C LEU A 115 32.95 0.56 -16.50
N VAL A 116 31.88 -0.24 -16.64
CA VAL A 116 31.26 -0.92 -15.50
C VAL A 116 32.22 -1.95 -14.91
N CYS A 117 32.85 -2.78 -15.73
CA CYS A 117 33.81 -3.78 -15.28
C CYS A 117 35.02 -3.15 -14.58
N THR A 118 35.63 -2.12 -15.16
CA THR A 118 36.78 -1.42 -14.55
C THR A 118 36.41 -0.74 -13.25
N ALA A 119 35.21 -0.15 -13.16
CA ALA A 119 34.73 0.45 -11.92
C ALA A 119 34.53 -0.62 -10.83
N LEU A 120 33.94 -1.77 -11.17
CA LEU A 120 33.73 -2.87 -10.22
C LEU A 120 35.03 -3.50 -9.73
N GLU A 121 36.05 -3.62 -10.58
CA GLU A 121 37.38 -4.11 -10.19
C GLU A 121 38.05 -3.21 -9.13
N LYS A 122 37.78 -1.90 -9.17
CA LYS A 122 38.25 -0.92 -8.17
C LYS A 122 37.40 -0.87 -6.90
N SER A 123 36.30 -1.63 -6.80
CA SER A 123 35.40 -1.57 -5.64
C SER A 123 36.12 -2.00 -4.34
N PRO A 124 36.00 -1.21 -3.26
CA PRO A 124 36.60 -1.56 -1.96
C PRO A 124 35.85 -2.72 -1.28
N ASN A 125 34.55 -2.88 -1.53
CA ASN A 125 33.71 -3.86 -0.84
C ASN A 125 33.85 -5.28 -1.41
N LYS A 126 34.40 -5.42 -2.64
CA LYS A 126 34.57 -6.68 -3.36
C LYS A 126 33.35 -7.61 -3.29
N LEU A 127 32.15 -7.00 -3.31
CA LEU A 127 30.86 -7.71 -3.24
C LEU A 127 30.56 -8.47 -4.55
N LEU A 128 31.14 -8.01 -5.66
CA LEU A 128 30.83 -8.45 -7.01
C LEU A 128 32.07 -9.03 -7.69
N GLU A 129 31.84 -10.05 -8.51
CA GLU A 129 32.83 -10.67 -9.39
C GLU A 129 32.48 -10.34 -10.83
N VAL A 130 33.50 -10.03 -11.63
CA VAL A 130 33.41 -9.80 -13.06
C VAL A 130 33.87 -11.06 -13.78
N SER A 131 33.16 -11.46 -14.84
CA SER A 131 33.53 -12.61 -15.67
C SER A 131 34.81 -12.32 -16.45
N GLU A 132 35.57 -13.36 -16.80
CA GLU A 132 36.78 -13.26 -17.62
C GLU A 132 36.52 -12.54 -18.96
N ASP A 133 35.35 -12.78 -19.55
CA ASP A 133 34.93 -12.14 -20.81
C ASP A 133 34.46 -10.69 -20.64
N ARG A 134 34.41 -10.16 -19.41
CA ARG A 134 33.94 -8.80 -19.05
C ARG A 134 32.53 -8.46 -19.58
N LYS A 135 31.68 -9.47 -19.75
CA LYS A 135 30.29 -9.33 -20.24
C LYS A 135 29.24 -9.62 -19.18
N GLN A 136 29.62 -10.25 -18.08
CA GLN A 136 28.73 -10.69 -17.04
C GLN A 136 29.29 -10.34 -15.66
N ILE A 137 28.39 -10.12 -14.71
CA ILE A 137 28.71 -9.85 -13.32
C ILE A 137 27.89 -10.75 -12.42
N ARG A 138 28.42 -11.10 -11.25
CA ARG A 138 27.69 -11.83 -10.20
C ARG A 138 28.05 -11.31 -8.82
N ARG A 139 27.17 -11.55 -7.85
CA ARG A 139 27.52 -11.41 -6.44
C ARG A 139 28.49 -12.52 -6.05
N SER A 140 29.56 -12.17 -5.34
CA SER A 140 30.57 -13.15 -4.91
C SER A 140 29.92 -14.26 -4.09
N PRO A 141 30.14 -15.55 -4.42
CA PRO A 141 29.61 -16.68 -3.65
C PRO A 141 30.05 -16.69 -2.18
N ALA A 142 31.19 -16.05 -1.87
CA ALA A 142 31.69 -15.91 -0.50
C ALA A 142 30.76 -15.04 0.37
N GLN A 143 30.01 -14.12 -0.24
CA GLN A 143 29.07 -13.23 0.45
C GLN A 143 27.64 -13.69 0.22
N VAL A 144 27.21 -14.71 0.97
CA VAL A 144 25.88 -15.30 0.86
C VAL A 144 24.77 -14.25 1.07
N VAL A 145 23.71 -14.38 0.27
CA VAL A 145 22.55 -13.50 0.35
C VAL A 145 21.77 -13.78 1.63
N PRO A 146 21.55 -12.78 2.50
CA PRO A 146 20.75 -12.99 3.71
C PRO A 146 19.32 -13.40 3.35
N VAL A 147 18.82 -14.44 4.02
CA VAL A 147 17.44 -14.90 3.82
C VAL A 147 16.46 -13.85 4.34
N PHE A 148 15.43 -13.54 3.55
CA PHE A 148 14.40 -12.58 3.92
C PHE A 148 13.37 -13.17 4.90
N ASN A 149 13.82 -13.39 6.15
CA ASN A 149 13.00 -13.92 7.24
C ASN A 149 12.33 -12.80 8.07
N GLU A 150 11.35 -13.18 8.90
CA GLU A 150 10.66 -12.24 9.80
C GLU A 150 11.62 -11.55 10.78
N GLU A 151 12.62 -12.26 11.28
CA GLU A 151 13.64 -11.72 12.19
C GLU A 151 14.47 -10.62 11.53
N ARG A 152 14.99 -10.87 10.31
CA ARG A 152 15.71 -9.87 9.51
C ARG A 152 14.84 -8.65 9.25
N ARG A 153 13.54 -8.86 9.01
CA ARG A 153 12.59 -7.75 8.82
C ARG A 153 12.41 -6.92 10.10
N LYS A 154 12.34 -7.57 11.27
CA LYS A 154 12.27 -6.89 12.59
C LYS A 154 13.56 -6.13 12.88
N GLU A 155 14.72 -6.71 12.61
CA GLU A 155 16.04 -6.07 12.77
C GLU A 155 16.17 -4.84 11.85
N LEU A 156 15.81 -4.95 10.58
CA LEU A 156 15.76 -3.79 9.68
C LEU A 156 14.82 -2.72 10.21
N THR A 157 13.64 -3.10 10.70
CA THR A 157 12.64 -2.15 11.23
C THR A 157 13.15 -1.44 12.49
N SER A 158 13.93 -2.11 13.35
CA SER A 158 14.45 -1.51 14.60
C SER A 158 15.55 -0.47 14.37
N ARG A 159 16.25 -0.52 13.24
CA ARG A 159 17.23 0.51 12.80
C ARG A 159 16.71 1.45 11.71
N THR A 160 15.39 1.45 11.49
CA THR A 160 14.75 2.29 10.48
C THR A 160 13.95 3.43 11.11
N VAL A 161 14.23 4.65 10.65
CA VAL A 161 13.54 5.86 11.06
C VAL A 161 12.58 6.32 9.97
N TYR A 162 11.36 6.68 10.36
CA TYR A 162 10.38 7.36 9.52
C TYR A 162 10.59 8.86 9.57
N CYS A 163 10.74 9.49 8.41
CA CYS A 163 10.86 10.95 8.28
C CYS A 163 9.75 11.49 7.38
N LYS A 164 9.06 12.56 7.82
CA LYS A 164 8.04 13.28 7.04
C LYS A 164 8.32 14.77 7.08
N GLY A 165 8.07 15.46 5.97
CA GLY A 165 8.26 16.91 5.87
C GLY A 165 8.88 17.33 4.54
N PHE A 166 9.31 16.37 3.72
CA PHE A 166 9.90 16.64 2.41
C PHE A 166 8.86 17.24 1.44
N PRO A 167 9.26 18.23 0.62
CA PRO A 167 8.46 18.70 -0.49
C PRO A 167 7.98 17.55 -1.38
N VAL A 168 6.72 17.62 -1.81
CA VAL A 168 6.11 16.57 -2.66
C VAL A 168 6.68 16.59 -4.08
N THR A 169 7.18 17.75 -4.51
CA THR A 169 7.74 18.01 -5.83
C THR A 169 9.21 18.42 -5.71
N GLY A 170 10.04 18.02 -6.66
CA GLY A 170 11.43 18.44 -6.77
C GLY A 170 12.45 17.62 -5.98
N VAL A 171 12.03 16.86 -4.96
CA VAL A 171 12.95 16.01 -4.18
C VAL A 171 13.18 14.68 -4.89
N VAL A 172 14.44 14.39 -5.22
CA VAL A 172 14.87 13.08 -5.75
C VAL A 172 15.70 12.31 -4.72
N LEU A 173 15.87 11.00 -4.96
CA LEU A 173 16.65 10.14 -4.07
C LEU A 173 18.11 10.61 -3.94
N ASP A 174 18.66 11.17 -5.02
CA ASP A 174 20.05 11.62 -5.09
C ASP A 174 20.30 12.86 -4.21
N ASP A 175 19.27 13.64 -3.85
CA ASP A 175 19.38 14.74 -2.88
C ASP A 175 19.33 14.20 -1.43
N LEU A 176 18.58 13.12 -1.21
CA LEU A 176 18.35 12.57 0.12
C LEU A 176 19.52 11.76 0.63
N LEU A 177 20.20 11.00 -0.23
CA LEU A 177 21.37 10.20 0.13
C LEU A 177 22.49 11.04 0.78
N PRO A 178 23.00 12.13 0.16
CA PRO A 178 24.03 12.96 0.76
C PRO A 178 23.52 13.69 2.00
N TYR A 179 22.26 14.15 1.99
CA TYR A 179 21.66 14.80 3.15
C TYR A 179 21.68 13.90 4.39
N PHE A 180 21.20 12.67 4.29
CA PHE A 180 21.19 11.74 5.42
C PHE A 180 22.57 11.22 5.80
N ALA A 181 23.51 11.16 4.85
CA ALA A 181 24.90 10.80 5.14
C ALA A 181 25.58 11.77 6.12
N THR A 182 25.15 13.04 6.18
CA THR A 182 25.67 14.02 7.17
C THR A 182 25.37 13.66 8.61
N TYR A 183 24.33 12.86 8.86
CA TYR A 183 23.92 12.42 10.19
C TYR A 183 24.50 11.05 10.58
N GLY A 184 25.28 10.44 9.68
CA GLY A 184 25.94 9.17 9.89
C GLY A 184 25.79 8.20 8.72
N PRO A 185 26.51 7.06 8.75
CA PRO A 185 26.46 6.09 7.66
C PRO A 185 25.08 5.42 7.59
N ILE A 186 24.45 5.58 6.43
CA ILE A 186 23.16 4.97 6.09
C ILE A 186 23.35 3.76 5.18
N GLU A 187 22.40 2.85 5.26
CA GLU A 187 22.35 1.65 4.41
C GLU A 187 21.50 1.94 3.16
N THR A 188 20.31 2.53 3.33
CA THR A 188 19.46 2.96 2.21
C THR A 188 18.41 3.96 2.67
N VAL A 189 17.91 4.74 1.70
CA VAL A 189 16.70 5.56 1.84
C VAL A 189 15.59 4.96 0.98
N MET A 190 14.40 4.77 1.54
CA MET A 190 13.21 4.31 0.82
C MET A 190 12.17 5.42 0.74
N MET A 191 12.01 6.02 -0.44
CA MET A 191 10.99 7.03 -0.68
C MET A 191 9.59 6.40 -0.76
N ARG A 192 8.62 6.97 -0.03
CA ARG A 192 7.25 6.47 -0.05
C ARG A 192 6.46 7.17 -1.15
N SER A 193 6.01 6.41 -2.13
CA SER A 193 5.14 6.90 -3.21
C SER A 193 3.71 6.34 -3.11
N TYR A 194 2.79 6.91 -3.88
CA TYR A 194 1.50 6.31 -4.23
C TYR A 194 1.35 6.33 -5.75
N LEU A 195 0.64 5.33 -6.26
CA LEU A 195 0.19 5.36 -7.65
C LEU A 195 -1.02 6.29 -7.75
N ASP A 196 -0.86 7.39 -8.48
CA ASP A 196 -1.98 8.19 -8.93
C ASP A 196 -2.69 7.43 -10.05
N LYS A 197 -3.94 7.05 -9.81
CA LYS A 197 -4.72 6.24 -10.77
C LYS A 197 -5.10 7.02 -12.02
N ALA A 198 -5.26 8.35 -11.90
CA ALA A 198 -5.64 9.19 -13.03
C ALA A 198 -4.46 9.35 -14.00
N ALA A 199 -3.29 9.69 -13.45
CA ALA A 199 -2.06 9.86 -14.24
C ALA A 199 -1.32 8.55 -14.53
N LYS A 200 -1.64 7.45 -13.84
CA LYS A 200 -0.87 6.18 -13.84
C LYS A 200 0.61 6.37 -13.45
N GLU A 201 0.90 7.39 -12.66
CA GLU A 201 2.25 7.76 -12.25
C GLU A 201 2.45 7.59 -10.74
N HIS A 202 3.67 7.25 -10.33
CA HIS A 202 4.05 7.18 -8.93
C HIS A 202 4.41 8.57 -8.42
N LYS A 203 3.56 9.13 -7.56
CA LYS A 203 3.81 10.42 -6.90
C LYS A 203 4.38 10.23 -5.51
N PHE A 204 5.34 11.07 -5.13
CA PHE A 204 5.96 11.05 -3.82
C PHE A 204 4.98 11.52 -2.73
N LYS A 205 5.09 10.97 -1.50
CA LYS A 205 4.21 11.32 -0.36
C LYS A 205 4.80 12.38 0.57
N GLY A 206 6.01 12.89 0.30
CA GLY A 206 6.72 13.75 1.26
C GLY A 206 7.21 13.02 2.51
N SER A 207 7.41 11.70 2.43
CA SER A 207 7.91 10.88 3.54
C SER A 207 8.81 9.75 3.07
N VAL A 208 9.80 9.42 3.89
CA VAL A 208 10.83 8.43 3.59
C VAL A 208 11.09 7.54 4.80
N TYR A 209 11.62 6.33 4.54
CA TYR A 209 12.23 5.50 5.56
C TYR A 209 13.73 5.53 5.38
N VAL A 210 14.47 5.82 6.44
CA VAL A 210 15.94 5.84 6.44
C VAL A 210 16.42 4.66 7.25
N ILE A 211 17.18 3.76 6.63
CA ILE A 211 17.75 2.59 7.28
C ILE A 211 19.21 2.94 7.60
N PHE A 212 19.54 3.05 8.88
CA PHE A 212 20.90 3.31 9.34
C PHE A 212 21.69 2.01 9.43
N LYS A 213 23.03 2.08 9.34
CA LYS A 213 23.88 0.87 9.50
C LYS A 213 23.69 0.22 10.88
N THR A 214 23.60 1.02 11.94
CA THR A 214 23.41 0.54 13.32
C THR A 214 22.18 1.19 13.98
N LYS A 215 21.62 0.52 14.99
CA LYS A 215 20.50 1.04 15.78
C LYS A 215 20.87 2.30 16.57
N GLU A 216 22.10 2.35 17.08
CA GLU A 216 22.61 3.49 17.84
C GLU A 216 22.65 4.78 17.01
N LEU A 217 22.99 4.68 15.73
CA LEU A 217 22.96 5.84 14.82
C LEU A 217 21.53 6.32 14.57
N ALA A 218 20.58 5.39 14.43
CA ALA A 218 19.17 5.72 14.32
C ALA A 218 18.64 6.41 15.60
N GLU A 219 19.06 5.94 16.78
CA GLU A 219 18.75 6.56 18.08
C GLU A 219 19.33 7.97 18.19
N LYS A 220 20.62 8.14 17.86
CA LYS A 220 21.29 9.45 17.83
C LYS A 220 20.54 10.41 16.91
N PHE A 221 20.18 9.98 15.70
CA PHE A 221 19.44 10.79 14.75
C PHE A 221 18.02 11.15 15.23
N LEU A 222 17.34 10.26 15.97
CA LEU A 222 16.03 10.54 16.54
C LEU A 222 16.08 11.52 17.71
N ASN A 223 17.13 11.45 18.52
CA ASN A 223 17.31 12.30 19.71
C ASN A 223 17.77 13.73 19.40
N LEU A 224 18.19 14.03 18.16
CA LEU A 224 18.49 15.41 17.76
C LEU A 224 17.25 16.29 17.96
N GLU A 225 17.41 17.49 18.52
CA GLU A 225 16.30 18.38 18.88
C GLU A 225 15.52 18.87 17.65
N SER A 226 16.23 19.32 16.61
CA SER A 226 15.63 19.77 15.36
C SER A 226 16.42 19.25 14.16
N VAL A 227 15.71 18.75 13.16
CA VAL A 227 16.26 18.32 11.87
C VAL A 227 15.43 18.96 10.79
N LYS A 228 16.06 19.82 9.98
CA LYS A 228 15.42 20.58 8.91
C LYS A 228 15.90 20.10 7.56
N PHE A 229 15.00 20.10 6.59
CA PHE A 229 15.31 19.92 5.18
C PHE A 229 14.86 21.18 4.45
N GLY A 230 15.84 21.99 4.00
CA GLY A 230 15.59 23.37 3.58
C GLY A 230 14.97 24.17 4.72
N GLU A 231 13.78 24.71 4.49
CA GLU A 231 13.03 25.51 5.47
C GLU A 231 12.08 24.68 6.34
N THR A 232 11.89 23.39 6.02
CA THR A 232 10.87 22.54 6.65
C THR A 232 11.43 21.69 7.78
N GLU A 233 10.76 21.70 8.94
CA GLU A 233 11.09 20.80 10.05
C GLU A 233 10.56 19.38 9.79
N LEU A 234 11.43 18.39 9.98
CA LEU A 234 11.11 16.99 9.74
C LEU A 234 10.53 16.33 10.98
N ILE A 235 9.35 15.74 10.82
CA ILE A 235 8.76 14.82 11.80
C ILE A 235 9.49 13.49 11.70
N ARG A 236 10.19 13.10 12.77
CA ARG A 236 10.93 11.84 12.88
C ARG A 236 10.25 10.93 13.91
N LYS A 237 10.08 9.65 13.57
CA LYS A 237 9.54 8.61 14.46
C LYS A 237 10.21 7.27 14.14
N TRP A 238 10.22 6.33 15.09
CA TRP A 238 10.55 4.95 14.74
C TRP A 238 9.58 4.39 13.70
N GLN A 239 10.11 3.54 12.81
CA GLN A 239 9.25 2.86 11.83
C GLN A 239 8.19 1.98 12.51
N SER A 240 8.55 1.27 13.59
CA SER A 240 7.62 0.46 14.40
C SER A 240 6.42 1.28 14.85
N ASP A 241 6.67 2.41 15.51
CA ASP A 241 5.65 3.25 16.12
C ASP A 241 4.72 3.84 15.04
N TYR A 242 5.30 4.22 13.90
CA TYR A 242 4.52 4.67 12.74
C TYR A 242 3.61 3.57 12.19
N LEU A 243 4.12 2.33 12.08
CA LEU A 243 3.36 1.19 11.57
C LEU A 243 2.23 0.79 12.52
N GLU A 244 2.47 0.82 13.83
CA GLU A 244 1.47 0.56 14.86
C GLU A 244 0.38 1.62 14.85
N PHE A 245 0.76 2.90 14.83
CA PHE A 245 -0.21 4.00 14.68
C PHE A 245 -1.08 3.82 13.42
N LYS A 246 -0.46 3.45 12.29
CA LYS A 246 -1.21 3.18 11.05
C LYS A 246 -2.04 1.89 11.08
N LYS A 247 -1.68 0.91 11.91
CA LYS A 247 -2.49 -0.29 12.14
C LYS A 247 -3.73 0.08 12.94
N GLN A 248 -3.56 0.79 14.04
CA GLN A 248 -4.67 1.29 14.88
C GLN A 248 -5.62 2.18 14.09
N GLU A 249 -5.10 3.13 13.29
CA GLU A 249 -5.94 4.00 12.46
C GLU A 249 -6.81 3.19 11.47
N ARG A 250 -6.26 2.14 10.85
CA ARG A 250 -6.99 1.26 9.94
C ARG A 250 -8.02 0.41 10.68
N ASP A 251 -7.69 -0.09 11.86
CA ASP A 251 -8.59 -0.91 12.67
C ASP A 251 -9.76 -0.07 13.21
N SER A 252 -9.52 1.18 13.63
CA SER A 252 -10.57 2.13 14.00
C SER A 252 -11.48 2.47 12.82
N LYS A 253 -10.92 2.69 11.61
CA LYS A 253 -11.72 2.89 10.39
C LYS A 253 -12.57 1.65 10.05
N ARG A 254 -12.02 0.45 10.22
CA ARG A 254 -12.76 -0.82 10.04
C ARG A 254 -13.86 -0.99 11.07
N LYS A 255 -13.62 -0.65 12.33
CA LYS A 255 -14.63 -0.68 13.40
C LYS A 255 -15.74 0.34 13.13
N ASN A 256 -15.42 1.52 12.62
CA ASN A 256 -16.43 2.51 12.24
C ASN A 256 -17.20 2.11 10.97
N SER A 257 -16.58 1.41 10.01
CA SER A 257 -17.27 0.92 8.81
C SER A 257 -18.09 -0.37 9.06
N ASN A 258 -17.67 -1.18 10.04
CA ASN A 258 -18.35 -2.41 10.45
C ASN A 258 -19.19 -2.24 11.72
N ALA A 259 -19.29 -1.02 12.27
CA ALA A 259 -20.26 -0.75 13.31
C ALA A 259 -21.63 -1.10 12.71
N PRO A 260 -22.40 -2.01 13.32
CA PRO A 260 -23.81 -2.10 12.96
C PRO A 260 -24.38 -0.69 13.14
N GLN A 261 -25.26 -0.26 12.24
CA GLN A 261 -26.02 0.98 12.38
C GLN A 261 -26.92 0.93 13.63
N LYS A 262 -26.35 0.79 14.83
CA LYS A 262 -27.07 0.69 16.10
C LYS A 262 -27.58 2.05 16.56
N LYS A 263 -27.04 3.15 16.01
CA LYS A 263 -27.54 4.51 16.26
C LYS A 263 -28.58 5.00 15.24
N PHE A 264 -28.76 4.28 14.12
CA PHE A 264 -29.81 4.56 13.13
C PHE A 264 -30.99 3.58 13.24
N SER A 265 -30.90 2.55 14.08
CA SER A 265 -32.02 1.64 14.35
C SER A 265 -33.03 2.32 15.25
N ASP A 266 -32.65 2.79 16.43
CA ASP A 266 -33.64 3.09 17.48
C ASP A 266 -34.55 4.29 17.13
N GLU A 267 -33.99 5.33 16.50
CA GLU A 267 -34.75 6.49 16.02
C GLU A 267 -35.62 6.17 14.80
N LYS A 268 -35.22 5.18 13.99
CA LYS A 268 -35.96 4.75 12.79
C LYS A 268 -37.01 3.68 13.12
N THR A 269 -36.79 2.85 14.14
CA THR A 269 -37.78 1.92 14.69
C THR A 269 -38.88 2.72 15.38
N ALA A 270 -38.53 3.72 16.18
CA ALA A 270 -39.51 4.66 16.76
C ALA A 270 -40.29 5.43 15.68
N ARG A 271 -39.63 5.86 14.60
CA ARG A 271 -40.30 6.52 13.46
C ARG A 271 -41.09 5.56 12.56
N GLN A 272 -40.74 4.28 12.49
CA GLN A 272 -41.51 3.24 11.79
C GLN A 272 -42.70 2.75 12.62
N GLU A 273 -42.60 2.77 13.95
CA GLU A 273 -43.71 2.54 14.86
C GLU A 273 -44.69 3.70 14.87
N ALA A 274 -44.19 4.94 14.88
CA ALA A 274 -45.00 6.14 14.67
C ALA A 274 -45.55 6.29 13.24
N ALA A 275 -45.03 5.53 12.26
CA ALA A 275 -45.55 5.50 10.88
C ALA A 275 -46.59 4.38 10.62
N MET A 276 -46.93 3.57 11.62
CA MET A 276 -48.08 2.67 11.54
C MET A 276 -49.30 3.35 12.12
N ALA A 277 -49.73 4.34 11.35
CA ALA A 277 -51.06 4.87 11.40
C ALA A 277 -52.11 3.75 11.57
N LYS A 278 -52.84 3.75 12.69
CA LYS A 278 -54.02 2.89 12.90
C LYS A 278 -55.18 3.38 12.03
N GLY A 279 -56.10 2.50 11.65
CA GLY A 279 -57.24 2.81 10.78
C GLY A 279 -56.86 3.06 9.32
N ALA A 280 -55.77 2.46 8.83
CA ALA A 280 -55.23 2.69 7.48
C ALA A 280 -55.32 1.48 6.55
N ILE A 281 -56.05 0.42 6.93
CA ILE A 281 -56.18 -0.84 6.18
C ILE A 281 -57.57 -0.96 5.58
N LEU A 282 -57.61 -1.28 4.28
CA LEU A 282 -58.81 -1.61 3.53
C LEU A 282 -58.80 -3.09 3.13
N HIS A 283 -59.88 -3.78 3.46
CA HIS A 283 -60.21 -5.09 2.93
C HIS A 283 -60.98 -4.92 1.62
N LEU A 284 -60.49 -5.58 0.58
CA LEU A 284 -61.03 -5.54 -0.77
C LEU A 284 -61.55 -6.95 -1.11
N GLU A 285 -62.84 -7.07 -1.43
CA GLU A 285 -63.48 -8.33 -1.85
C GLU A 285 -64.11 -8.17 -3.24
N GLY A 286 -64.13 -9.26 -4.02
CA GLY A 286 -64.77 -9.28 -5.34
C GLY A 286 -63.81 -9.32 -6.52
N PHE A 287 -62.56 -9.70 -6.30
CA PHE A 287 -61.58 -9.88 -7.39
C PHE A 287 -61.89 -11.10 -8.26
N SER A 288 -61.69 -10.98 -9.57
CA SER A 288 -61.59 -12.12 -10.50
C SER A 288 -60.16 -12.63 -10.57
N GLY A 289 -60.01 -13.92 -10.92
CA GLY A 289 -58.72 -14.59 -11.00
C GLY A 289 -57.73 -14.04 -12.03
N GLU A 290 -58.15 -13.08 -12.87
CA GLU A 290 -57.27 -12.38 -13.82
C GLU A 290 -56.65 -11.10 -13.26
N THR A 291 -57.17 -10.57 -12.14
CA THR A 291 -56.69 -9.30 -11.57
C THR A 291 -55.25 -9.42 -11.07
N SER A 292 -54.42 -8.41 -11.34
CA SER A 292 -53.05 -8.34 -10.85
C SER A 292 -52.90 -7.27 -9.77
N ARG A 293 -51.92 -7.45 -8.87
CA ARG A 293 -51.58 -6.47 -7.84
C ARG A 293 -51.33 -5.06 -8.41
N GLU A 294 -50.77 -4.98 -9.62
CA GLU A 294 -50.48 -3.71 -10.28
C GLU A 294 -51.76 -3.00 -10.75
N ASP A 295 -52.76 -3.75 -11.19
CA ASP A 295 -54.06 -3.22 -11.58
C ASP A 295 -54.82 -2.67 -10.37
N VAL A 296 -54.83 -3.41 -9.26
CA VAL A 296 -55.42 -2.96 -7.99
C VAL A 296 -54.75 -1.66 -7.51
N LYS A 297 -53.41 -1.59 -7.61
CA LYS A 297 -52.66 -0.39 -7.23
C LYS A 297 -53.01 0.81 -8.10
N ARG A 298 -53.10 0.60 -9.42
CA ARG A 298 -53.41 1.66 -10.39
C ARG A 298 -54.78 2.25 -10.15
N GLU A 299 -55.78 1.42 -9.88
CA GLU A 299 -57.15 1.89 -9.63
C GLU A 299 -57.32 2.56 -8.25
N LEU A 300 -56.65 2.06 -7.21
CA LEU A 300 -56.66 2.77 -5.93
C LEU A 300 -56.04 4.17 -6.05
N ILE A 301 -54.95 4.30 -6.82
CA ILE A 301 -54.32 5.61 -7.08
C ILE A 301 -55.22 6.49 -7.96
N SER A 302 -55.93 5.94 -8.95
CA SER A 302 -56.82 6.70 -9.84
C SER A 302 -57.98 7.35 -9.08
N VAL A 303 -58.45 6.70 -8.00
CA VAL A 303 -59.49 7.22 -7.10
C VAL A 303 -58.91 8.08 -5.95
N GLY A 304 -57.59 8.33 -5.97
CA GLY A 304 -56.93 9.26 -5.06
C GLY A 304 -56.47 8.65 -3.73
N ALA A 305 -56.25 7.33 -3.67
CA ALA A 305 -55.62 6.69 -2.52
C ALA A 305 -54.08 6.73 -2.62
N GLU A 306 -53.43 7.13 -1.53
CA GLU A 306 -51.97 6.99 -1.37
C GLU A 306 -51.66 5.60 -0.81
N VAL A 307 -51.32 4.64 -1.67
CA VAL A 307 -51.14 3.24 -1.28
C VAL A 307 -49.72 2.95 -0.82
N ALA A 308 -49.56 2.51 0.44
CA ALA A 308 -48.28 2.10 1.03
C ALA A 308 -47.91 0.65 0.71
N TYR A 309 -48.88 -0.27 0.81
CA TYR A 309 -48.67 -1.69 0.59
C TYR A 309 -49.96 -2.38 0.12
N ILE A 310 -49.84 -3.41 -0.71
CA ILE A 310 -50.97 -4.25 -1.14
C ILE A 310 -50.54 -5.69 -0.96
N GLU A 311 -51.36 -6.44 -0.26
CA GLU A 311 -51.28 -7.89 -0.11
C GLU A 311 -52.42 -8.52 -0.91
N TYR A 312 -52.05 -9.04 -2.07
CA TYR A 312 -52.95 -9.72 -3.00
C TYR A 312 -52.11 -10.69 -3.83
N CYS A 313 -52.54 -11.96 -3.90
CA CYS A 313 -51.98 -12.92 -4.84
C CYS A 313 -52.94 -13.13 -6.00
N LYS A 314 -52.40 -13.25 -7.22
CA LYS A 314 -53.20 -13.45 -8.44
C LYS A 314 -54.00 -14.74 -8.30
N GLY A 315 -55.33 -14.64 -8.37
CA GLY A 315 -56.24 -15.77 -8.17
C GLY A 315 -57.06 -15.68 -6.89
N ASP A 316 -56.68 -14.84 -5.93
CA ASP A 316 -57.44 -14.64 -4.70
C ASP A 316 -58.70 -13.81 -4.97
N SER A 317 -59.79 -14.12 -4.26
CA SER A 317 -61.04 -13.35 -4.27
C SER A 317 -61.04 -12.17 -3.31
N LYS A 318 -60.02 -12.08 -2.45
CA LYS A 318 -59.86 -11.08 -1.39
C LYS A 318 -58.43 -10.52 -1.36
N GLY A 319 -58.28 -9.30 -0.87
CA GLY A 319 -56.98 -8.64 -0.74
C GLY A 319 -57.01 -7.54 0.32
N LEU A 320 -55.83 -7.19 0.83
CA LEU A 320 -55.67 -6.14 1.84
C LEU A 320 -54.78 -5.03 1.30
N ALA A 321 -55.25 -3.79 1.35
CA ALA A 321 -54.51 -2.60 0.94
C ALA A 321 -54.27 -1.68 2.13
N ARG A 322 -53.00 -1.33 2.36
CA ARG A 322 -52.60 -0.34 3.36
C ARG A 322 -52.40 1.02 2.69
N LEU A 323 -53.11 2.01 3.18
CA LEU A 323 -52.99 3.41 2.79
C LEU A 323 -51.96 4.16 3.64
N GLN A 324 -51.52 5.32 3.17
CA GLN A 324 -50.65 6.24 3.89
C GLN A 324 -51.48 7.19 4.76
N GLY A 325 -51.12 7.32 6.05
CA GLY A 325 -51.74 8.24 7.01
C GLY A 325 -52.77 7.61 7.96
N GLU A 326 -52.93 8.20 9.15
CA GLU A 326 -53.89 7.78 10.19
C GLU A 326 -55.33 7.96 9.74
N ASN A 327 -56.18 6.96 10.00
CA ASN A 327 -57.59 6.92 9.63
C ASN A 327 -57.85 7.14 8.12
N SER A 328 -56.85 6.86 7.27
CA SER A 328 -56.92 7.07 5.83
C SER A 328 -57.93 6.14 5.16
N ALA A 329 -58.16 4.94 5.70
CA ALA A 329 -59.15 4.00 5.17
C ALA A 329 -60.58 4.53 5.31
N GLN A 330 -60.93 5.09 6.47
CA GLN A 330 -62.25 5.65 6.72
C GLN A 330 -62.50 6.92 5.88
N ARG A 331 -61.50 7.81 5.80
CA ARG A 331 -61.55 9.00 4.92
C ARG A 331 -61.70 8.64 3.44
N PHE A 332 -61.07 7.55 3.02
CA PHE A 332 -61.15 7.07 1.65
C PHE A 332 -62.54 6.49 1.34
N LEU A 333 -63.12 5.68 2.24
CA LEU A 333 -64.49 5.20 2.08
C LEU A 333 -65.52 6.33 2.08
N ASP A 334 -65.38 7.32 2.96
CA ASP A 334 -66.28 8.49 2.99
C ASP A 334 -66.24 9.29 1.69
N ARG A 335 -65.06 9.38 1.05
CA ARG A 335 -64.88 10.07 -0.24
C ARG A 335 -65.48 9.30 -1.42
N ILE A 336 -65.63 7.99 -1.31
CA ILE A 336 -65.97 7.10 -2.43
C ILE A 336 -67.42 6.62 -2.40
N LYS A 337 -68.23 7.02 -1.39
CA LYS A 337 -69.65 6.62 -1.24
C LYS A 337 -70.50 6.70 -2.52
N ASP A 338 -70.12 7.52 -3.50
CA ASP A 338 -70.83 7.68 -4.78
C ASP A 338 -70.17 7.02 -6.02
N LYS A 339 -69.04 6.30 -5.89
CA LYS A 339 -68.35 5.65 -7.03
C LYS A 339 -67.86 4.23 -6.70
N PRO A 340 -68.41 3.16 -7.28
CA PRO A 340 -67.87 1.82 -7.07
C PRO A 340 -66.45 1.70 -7.68
N LEU A 341 -65.50 1.15 -6.93
CA LEU A 341 -64.16 0.87 -7.43
C LEU A 341 -64.25 -0.29 -8.43
N LYS A 342 -64.01 -0.01 -9.71
CA LYS A 342 -64.00 -1.02 -10.77
C LYS A 342 -62.57 -1.44 -11.08
N VAL A 343 -62.20 -2.67 -10.72
CA VAL A 343 -60.92 -3.26 -11.14
C VAL A 343 -61.22 -4.30 -12.20
N CYS A 344 -60.63 -4.14 -13.38
CA CYS A 344 -60.85 -5.02 -14.53
C CYS A 344 -62.35 -5.23 -14.87
N GLY A 345 -63.18 -4.20 -14.67
CA GLY A 345 -64.62 -4.22 -14.98
C GLY A 345 -65.53 -4.78 -13.89
N GLN A 346 -64.98 -5.25 -12.76
CA GLN A 346 -65.75 -5.76 -11.60
C GLN A 346 -65.79 -4.75 -10.46
N GLU A 347 -66.95 -4.63 -9.82
CA GLU A 347 -67.16 -3.77 -8.67
C GLU A 347 -66.59 -4.45 -7.42
N ILE A 348 -65.65 -3.78 -6.77
CA ILE A 348 -64.99 -4.27 -5.54
C ILE A 348 -65.70 -3.70 -4.32
N GLU A 349 -66.02 -4.58 -3.39
CA GLU A 349 -66.47 -4.19 -2.05
C GLU A 349 -65.26 -3.82 -1.17
N MET A 350 -65.35 -2.67 -0.50
CA MET A 350 -64.28 -2.15 0.35
C MET A 350 -64.79 -2.01 1.79
N LYS A 351 -64.09 -2.62 2.75
CA LYS A 351 -64.39 -2.54 4.19
C LYS A 351 -63.16 -2.06 4.95
N VAL A 352 -63.33 -1.18 5.95
CA VAL A 352 -62.23 -0.84 6.87
C VAL A 352 -61.99 -2.01 7.80
N VAL A 353 -60.73 -2.38 8.00
CA VAL A 353 -60.33 -3.35 9.01
C VAL A 353 -59.84 -2.58 10.23
N GLU A 354 -60.47 -2.80 11.38
CA GLU A 354 -60.11 -2.21 12.68
C GLU A 354 -59.91 -3.31 13.72
N GLY A 355 -59.03 -3.09 14.70
CA GLY A 355 -58.87 -3.98 15.86
C GLY A 355 -57.80 -5.08 15.68
N GLU A 356 -58.08 -6.29 16.17
CA GLU A 356 -57.09 -7.38 16.26
C GLU A 356 -56.58 -7.84 14.88
N GLU A 357 -57.43 -7.82 13.85
CA GLU A 357 -57.07 -8.16 12.46
C GLU A 357 -56.09 -7.15 11.84
N GLU A 358 -56.24 -5.86 12.19
CA GLU A 358 -55.30 -4.81 11.79
C GLU A 358 -53.94 -5.01 12.47
N GLU A 359 -53.92 -5.37 13.76
CA GLU A 359 -52.69 -5.63 14.48
C GLU A 359 -51.93 -6.87 13.96
N GLU A 360 -52.65 -7.95 13.64
CA GLU A 360 -52.05 -9.14 13.03
C GLU A 360 -51.48 -8.86 11.65
N PHE A 361 -52.19 -8.11 10.81
CA PHE A 361 -51.71 -7.72 9.50
C PHE A 361 -50.45 -6.86 9.58
N LEU A 362 -50.42 -5.91 10.51
CA LEU A 362 -49.24 -5.08 10.76
C LEU A 362 -48.05 -5.91 11.25
N LYS A 363 -48.27 -6.90 12.14
CA LYS A 363 -47.24 -7.84 12.60
C LYS A 363 -46.70 -8.70 11.45
N LYS A 364 -47.57 -9.31 10.64
CA LYS A 364 -47.18 -10.11 9.47
C LYS A 364 -46.42 -9.27 8.44
N THR A 365 -46.86 -8.04 8.18
CA THR A 365 -46.19 -7.12 7.24
C THR A 365 -44.78 -6.76 7.73
N LYS A 366 -44.61 -6.48 9.03
CA LYS A 366 -43.29 -6.22 9.65
C LYS A 366 -42.35 -7.41 9.47
N GLU A 367 -42.79 -8.61 9.85
CA GLU A 367 -41.96 -9.82 9.71
C GLU A 367 -41.53 -10.06 8.26
N THR A 368 -42.44 -9.87 7.31
CA THR A 368 -42.16 -10.11 5.88
C THR A 368 -41.14 -9.08 5.35
N LEU A 369 -41.21 -7.84 5.83
CA LEU A 369 -40.24 -6.79 5.52
C LEU A 369 -38.86 -7.08 6.11
N GLU A 370 -38.81 -7.60 7.34
CA GLU A 370 -37.57 -7.99 8.04
C GLU A 370 -36.91 -9.19 7.37
N LYS A 371 -37.67 -10.25 7.06
CA LYS A 371 -37.19 -11.42 6.32
C LYS A 371 -36.60 -11.04 4.95
N LYS A 372 -37.20 -10.06 4.24
CA LYS A 372 -36.63 -9.51 2.98
C LYS A 372 -35.33 -8.74 3.19
N ARG A 373 -35.16 -8.03 4.32
CA ARG A 373 -33.91 -7.31 4.67
C ARG A 373 -32.79 -8.28 5.04
N GLU A 374 -33.13 -9.42 5.61
CA GLU A 374 -32.16 -10.44 6.00
C GLU A 374 -31.74 -11.37 4.86
N HIS A 375 -32.51 -11.41 3.77
CA HIS A 375 -32.24 -12.27 2.63
C HIS A 375 -30.85 -11.99 1.98
N PRO A 376 -29.98 -13.00 1.79
CA PRO A 376 -28.60 -12.83 1.31
C PRO A 376 -28.47 -12.11 -0.04
N SER A 377 -29.46 -12.30 -0.93
CA SER A 377 -29.58 -11.62 -2.23
C SER A 377 -29.58 -10.08 -2.11
N TYR A 378 -30.25 -9.54 -1.08
CA TYR A 378 -30.36 -8.08 -0.88
C TYR A 378 -29.09 -7.49 -0.24
N LYS A 379 -28.44 -8.23 0.68
CA LYS A 379 -27.12 -7.87 1.22
C LYS A 379 -26.04 -7.83 0.14
N ASN A 380 -26.11 -8.72 -0.85
CA ASN A 380 -25.11 -8.81 -1.91
C ASN A 380 -25.16 -7.68 -2.96
N LYS A 381 -26.30 -6.99 -3.15
CA LYS A 381 -26.40 -5.85 -4.09
C LYS A 381 -25.76 -4.56 -3.58
N ARG A 382 -25.73 -4.31 -2.27
CA ARG A 382 -25.00 -3.15 -1.69
C ARG A 382 -23.50 -3.41 -1.48
N GLY A 383 -23.07 -4.67 -1.42
CA GLY A 383 -21.65 -5.04 -1.24
C GLY A 383 -20.84 -5.25 -2.54
N ARG A 384 -21.49 -5.29 -3.71
CA ARG A 384 -20.84 -5.64 -5.00
C ARG A 384 -20.48 -4.47 -5.92
N GLY A 385 -20.49 -3.23 -5.42
CA GLY A 385 -19.92 -2.09 -6.18
C GLY A 385 -18.39 -1.99 -6.15
N GLY A 386 -17.67 -2.86 -5.42
CA GLY A 386 -16.23 -2.65 -5.15
C GLY A 386 -15.32 -3.88 -5.21
N ARG A 387 -15.77 -5.04 -5.70
CA ARG A 387 -14.93 -6.27 -5.69
C ARG A 387 -14.90 -7.02 -7.02
N PHE A 388 -14.70 -6.31 -8.12
CA PHE A 388 -14.13 -6.89 -9.33
C PHE A 388 -13.01 -5.99 -9.86
N ARG A 389 -11.80 -6.16 -9.30
CA ARG A 389 -10.50 -6.22 -10.02
C ARG A 389 -9.32 -6.14 -9.03
N GLY A 390 -8.42 -7.12 -9.10
CA GLY A 390 -7.02 -6.95 -8.68
C GLY A 390 -6.54 -7.74 -7.46
N GLY A 391 -6.90 -9.02 -7.33
CA GLY A 391 -6.21 -9.93 -6.42
C GLY A 391 -4.83 -10.34 -6.96
N ARG A 392 -3.78 -9.59 -6.60
CA ARG A 392 -2.40 -10.11 -6.50
C ARG A 392 -1.74 -9.46 -5.28
N GLY A 393 -1.44 -10.27 -4.27
CA GLY A 393 -0.66 -9.86 -3.10
C GLY A 393 -1.33 -10.15 -1.76
N GLY A 394 -1.63 -11.42 -1.48
CA GLY A 394 -1.99 -11.89 -0.14
C GLY A 394 -1.39 -13.27 0.04
N GLY A 395 -0.41 -13.39 0.94
CA GLY A 395 0.38 -14.59 1.18
C GLY A 395 -0.48 -15.82 1.39
N ARG A 396 -0.19 -16.86 0.59
CA ARG A 396 -0.70 -18.21 0.79
C ARG A 396 0.11 -18.84 1.90
N ASN A 397 -0.40 -18.76 3.13
CA ASN A 397 -0.07 -19.67 4.20
C ASN A 397 -0.82 -20.98 3.90
N PHE A 398 -0.16 -21.93 3.24
CA PHE A 398 -0.68 -23.29 3.09
C PHE A 398 -0.11 -24.12 4.24
N GLY A 399 -0.91 -24.27 5.28
CA GLY A 399 -0.71 -25.22 6.37
C GLY A 399 -2.07 -25.70 6.84
N ASP A 400 -2.35 -26.96 6.56
CA ASP A 400 -3.34 -27.81 7.22
C ASP A 400 -4.81 -27.39 7.24
N ARG A 401 -5.55 -27.85 6.23
CA ARG A 401 -6.85 -28.52 6.47
C ARG A 401 -7.04 -29.69 5.50
N LYS A 402 -6.69 -30.89 5.97
CA LYS A 402 -7.16 -32.17 5.41
C LYS A 402 -8.69 -32.12 5.27
N ARG A 403 -9.20 -32.13 4.04
CA ARG A 403 -10.60 -32.43 3.76
C ARG A 403 -10.81 -33.94 3.94
N LYS A 404 -11.78 -34.30 4.79
CA LYS A 404 -12.36 -35.65 4.84
C LYS A 404 -12.83 -36.04 3.44
N GLY A 405 -12.46 -37.25 3.03
CA GLY A 405 -12.85 -37.84 1.76
C GLY A 405 -14.31 -38.27 1.72
N ASN A 406 -14.81 -38.42 0.50
CA ASN A 406 -15.61 -39.58 0.13
C ASN A 406 -15.31 -39.94 -1.35
N PRO A 407 -15.44 -41.21 -1.74
CA PRO A 407 -14.79 -41.80 -2.90
C PRO A 407 -15.70 -41.82 -4.13
N SER A 408 -15.11 -41.84 -5.32
CA SER A 408 -15.60 -42.65 -6.46
C SER A 408 -14.60 -42.62 -7.60
N GLU A 409 -14.24 -43.84 -8.00
CA GLU A 409 -14.05 -44.31 -9.39
C GLU A 409 -13.08 -43.53 -10.26
N ASP A 410 -11.81 -43.95 -10.23
CA ASP A 410 -11.06 -44.35 -11.44
C ASP A 410 -9.63 -44.72 -11.02
N GLU A 411 -9.44 -45.96 -10.58
CA GLU A 411 -8.09 -46.57 -10.49
C GLU A 411 -7.78 -47.31 -11.80
N PRO A 412 -6.61 -47.08 -12.43
CA PRO A 412 -6.08 -47.97 -13.45
C PRO A 412 -5.39 -49.19 -12.80
N PRO A 413 -5.36 -50.36 -13.48
CA PRO A 413 -5.10 -51.65 -12.85
C PRO A 413 -3.66 -51.81 -12.35
N ALA A 414 -3.53 -52.43 -11.17
CA ALA A 414 -2.26 -52.81 -10.56
C ALA A 414 -1.57 -53.95 -11.33
N LYS A 415 -0.24 -53.87 -11.43
CA LYS A 415 0.63 -54.91 -12.01
C LYS A 415 0.65 -56.15 -11.12
N ILE A 416 0.39 -57.30 -11.73
CA ILE A 416 0.53 -58.63 -11.16
C ILE A 416 2.01 -58.90 -10.88
N GLY A 417 2.34 -59.26 -9.63
CA GLY A 417 3.64 -59.79 -9.24
C GLY A 417 3.73 -61.27 -9.60
N ALA A 418 4.88 -61.69 -10.14
CA ALA A 418 5.18 -63.08 -10.41
C ALA A 418 5.40 -63.84 -9.09
N GLU A 419 4.63 -64.90 -8.89
CA GLU A 419 4.85 -65.93 -7.87
C GLU A 419 6.12 -66.73 -8.18
N SER A 420 6.85 -67.04 -7.11
CA SER A 420 7.87 -68.07 -7.02
C SER A 420 7.27 -69.46 -7.26
N ALA A 421 7.93 -70.29 -8.06
CA ALA A 421 7.78 -71.74 -8.01
C ALA A 421 9.15 -72.41 -8.23
N ASP A 422 9.50 -73.21 -7.22
CA ASP A 422 10.51 -74.28 -7.10
C ASP A 422 12.02 -73.98 -7.24
#